data_AF-A0A2N5JS16-F1
#
_entry.id   AF-A0A2N5JS16-F1
#
_cell.length_a   1.000
_cell.length_b   1.000
_cell.length_c   1.000
_cell.angle_alpha   90.00
_cell.angle_beta   90.00
_cell.angle_gamma   90.00
#
_symmetry.space_group_name_H-M   'P 1'
#
loop_
_entity.id
_entity.type
_entity.pdbx_description
1 polymer ?
#
loop_
_entity_poly.entity_id
_entity_poly.type
_entity_poly.pdbx_seq_one_letter_code
_entity_poly.pdbx_strand_id
1 'polypeptide(L)' 'MLVLEDKLNGKERQFRALDEAMRTATFIRNSCLRYWMDNKGTTRNDLYKYCKVLADNPEFPWAKKLNSQARQASAE' A
#
# COMPACT_ATOMS: atom_id res chain seq x y z
N MET A 1 -7.81 -0.40 34.54
CA MET A 1 -7.94 -0.71 33.11
C MET A 1 -7.18 -2.01 32.87
N LEU A 2 -7.88 -3.09 32.49
CA LEU A 2 -7.22 -4.34 32.13
C LEU A 2 -6.84 -4.26 30.66
N VAL A 3 -5.55 -4.39 30.34
CA VAL A 3 -5.04 -4.48 28.98
C VAL A 3 -4.64 -5.93 28.77
N LEU A 4 -5.26 -6.58 27.78
CA LEU A 4 -4.88 -7.92 27.34
C LEU A 4 -4.03 -7.76 26.09
N GLU A 5 -2.76 -8.13 26.20
CA GLU A 5 -1.82 -8.15 25.09
C GLU A 5 -1.54 -9.60 24.71
N ASP A 6 -1.66 -9.91 23.43
CA ASP A 6 -1.20 -11.18 22.87
C ASP A 6 -0.33 -10.90 21.66
N LYS A 7 0.66 -11.75 21.44
CA LYS A 7 1.49 -11.68 20.24
C LYS A 7 0.73 -12.34 19.10
N LEU A 8 0.86 -11.75 17.91
CA LEU A 8 0.30 -12.35 16.70
C LEU A 8 0.92 -13.74 16.49
N ASN A 9 0.11 -14.79 16.63
CA ASN A 9 0.50 -16.17 16.37
C ASN A 9 0.05 -16.57 14.97
N GLY A 10 0.97 -17.08 14.15
CA GLY A 10 0.68 -17.41 12.75
C GLY A 10 1.64 -18.43 12.17
N LYS A 11 1.24 -19.02 11.05
CA LYS A 11 2.13 -19.85 10.23
C LYS A 11 3.11 -18.95 9.48
N GLU A 12 4.30 -19.46 9.19
CA GLU A 12 5.32 -18.72 8.42
C GLU A 12 4.79 -18.14 7.11
N ARG A 13 3.95 -18.89 6.38
CA ARG A 13 3.30 -18.42 5.15
C ARG A 13 2.44 -17.17 5.36
N GLN A 14 1.78 -17.03 6.51
CA GLN A 14 0.96 -15.87 6.83
C GLN A 14 1.84 -14.64 7.10
N PHE A 15 2.93 -14.80 7.85
CA PHE A 15 3.89 -13.73 8.06
C PHE A 15 4.55 -13.25 6.77
N ARG A 16 4.95 -14.18 5.88
CA ARG A 16 5.47 -13.81 4.56
C ARG A 16 4.45 -13.02 3.72
N ALA A 17 3.18 -13.40 3.75
CA ALA A 17 2.13 -12.66 3.06
C ALA A 17 1.92 -11.25 3.63
N LEU A 18 2.04 -11.09 4.95
CA LEU A 18 2.01 -9.78 5.61
C LEU A 18 3.20 -8.92 5.20
N ASP A 19 4.42 -9.48 5.19
CA ASP A 19 5.62 -8.77 4.75
C ASP A 19 5.50 -8.31 3.29
N GLU A 20 4.98 -9.15 2.40
CA GLU A 20 4.70 -8.78 1.00
C GLU A 20 3.68 -7.63 0.90
N ALA A 21 2.62 -7.68 1.70
CA ALA A 21 1.60 -6.62 1.75
C ALA A 21 2.18 -5.31 2.28
N MET A 22 2.99 -5.35 3.35
CA MET A 22 3.64 -4.17 3.93
C MET A 22 4.65 -3.53 2.97
N ARG A 23 5.45 -4.34 2.27
CA ARG A 23 6.35 -3.87 1.22
C ARG A 23 5.58 -3.20 0.09
N THR A 24 4.47 -3.79 -0.32
CA THR A 24 3.61 -3.25 -1.37
C THR A 24 2.97 -1.92 -0.96
N ALA A 25 2.43 -1.84 0.26
CA ALA A 25 1.85 -0.62 0.80
C ALA A 25 2.90 0.51 0.90
N THR A 26 4.10 0.19 1.37
CA THR A 26 5.21 1.15 1.46
C THR A 26 5.62 1.68 0.10
N PHE A 27 5.67 0.82 -0.92
CA PHE A 27 5.92 1.25 -2.30
C PHE A 27 4.84 2.21 -2.80
N ILE A 28 3.56 1.85 -2.65
CA ILE A 28 2.44 2.71 -3.08
C ILE A 28 2.54 4.08 -2.41
N ARG A 29 2.76 4.11 -1.09
CA ARG A 29 2.94 5.33 -0.31
C ARG A 29 4.07 6.19 -0.85
N ASN A 30 5.26 5.62 -1.03
CA ASN A 30 6.44 6.36 -1.47
C ASN A 30 6.28 6.88 -2.91
N SER A 31 5.68 6.09 -3.80
CA SER A 31 5.38 6.51 -5.17
C SER A 31 4.35 7.63 -5.20
N CYS A 32 3.29 7.54 -4.40
CA CYS A 32 2.28 8.60 -4.31
C CYS A 32 2.84 9.89 -3.70
N LEU A 33 3.69 9.79 -2.67
CA LEU A 33 4.38 10.93 -2.09
C LEU A 33 5.28 11.62 -3.12
N ARG A 34 6.08 10.85 -3.88
CA ARG A 34 6.91 11.39 -4.95
C ARG A 34 6.06 12.09 -6.01
N TYR A 35 5.00 11.44 -6.46
CA TYR A 35 4.08 12.01 -7.44
C TYR A 35 3.46 13.33 -6.95
N TRP A 36 3.05 13.41 -5.69
CA TRP A 36 2.52 14.64 -5.09
C TRP A 36 3.56 15.76 -5.03
N MET A 37 4.80 15.44 -4.66
CA MET A 37 5.90 16.43 -4.62
C MET A 37 6.20 17.00 -6.01
N ASP A 38 6.17 16.16 -7.04
CA ASP A 38 6.52 16.54 -8.40
C ASP A 38 5.36 17.28 -9.11
N ASN A 39 4.11 17.07 -8.67
CA ASN A 39 2.91 17.62 -9.32
C ASN A 39 2.14 18.55 -8.36
N LYS A 40 2.46 19.85 -8.42
CA LYS A 40 1.75 20.88 -7.63
C LYS A 40 0.26 20.89 -7.96
N GLY A 41 -0.59 20.92 -6.93
CA GLY A 41 -2.05 20.92 -7.07
C GLY A 41 -2.67 19.52 -7.18
N THR A 42 -1.88 18.45 -7.03
CA THR A 42 -2.38 17.07 -6.96
C THR A 42 -3.44 16.94 -5.87
N THR A 43 -4.62 16.45 -6.25
CA THR A 43 -5.70 16.16 -5.30
C THR A 43 -5.65 14.71 -4.82
N ARG A 44 -6.37 14.42 -3.73
CA ARG A 44 -6.53 13.04 -3.23
C ARG A 44 -7.10 12.09 -4.30
N ASN A 45 -8.06 12.57 -5.10
CA ASN A 45 -8.63 11.76 -6.18
C ASN A 45 -7.59 11.42 -7.26
N ASP A 46 -6.62 12.30 -7.49
CA ASP A 46 -5.54 12.05 -8.45
C ASP A 46 -4.57 10.99 -7.92
N LEU A 47 -4.29 11.00 -6.61
CA LEU A 47 -3.51 9.93 -5.96
C LEU A 47 -4.23 8.57 -6.05
N TYR A 48 -5.54 8.52 -5.86
CA TYR A 48 -6.29 7.26 -6.03
C TYR A 48 -6.26 6.74 -7.47
N LYS A 49 -6.34 7.64 -8.46
CA LYS A 49 -6.15 7.26 -9.88
C LYS A 49 -4.73 6.76 -10.10
N TYR A 50 -3.74 7.42 -9.50
CA TYR A 50 -2.35 7.03 -9.58
C TYR A 50 -2.09 5.65 -8.95
N CYS A 51 -2.77 5.28 -7.85
CA CYS A 51 -2.72 3.91 -7.32
C CYS A 51 -3.16 2.86 -8.35
N LYS A 52 -4.14 3.18 -9.20
CA LYS A 52 -4.57 2.28 -10.29
C LYS A 52 -3.47 2.17 -11.36
N VAL A 53 -2.84 3.28 -11.73
CA VAL A 53 -1.70 3.28 -12.67
C VAL A 53 -0.57 2.40 -12.15
N LEU A 54 -0.20 2.53 -10.87
CA LEU A 54 0.82 1.69 -10.24
C LEU A 54 0.43 0.20 -10.23
N ALA A 55 -0.85 -0.11 -9.98
CA ALA A 55 -1.34 -1.48 -9.94
C ALA A 55 -1.43 -2.15 -11.32
N ASP A 56 -1.69 -1.38 -12.37
CA ASP A 56 -1.79 -1.89 -13.74
C ASP A 56 -0.44 -1.84 -14.49
N ASN A 57 0.62 -1.28 -13.88
CA ASN A 57 1.96 -1.25 -14.46
C ASN A 57 2.60 -2.67 -14.47
N PRO A 58 2.99 -3.19 -15.65
CA PRO A 58 3.60 -4.52 -15.78
C PRO A 58 4.98 -4.66 -15.10
N GLU A 59 5.68 -3.57 -14.80
CA GLU A 59 6.95 -3.59 -14.05
C GLU A 59 6.77 -3.98 -12.58
N PHE A 60 5.57 -3.73 -12.03
CA PHE A 60 5.24 -3.98 -10.62
C PHE A 60 4.01 -4.88 -10.50
N PRO A 61 4.02 -6.11 -11.05
CA PRO A 61 2.82 -6.96 -11.10
C PRO A 61 2.31 -7.35 -9.69
N TRP A 62 3.18 -7.28 -8.68
CA TRP A 62 2.83 -7.48 -7.28
C TRP A 62 1.99 -6.35 -6.69
N ALA A 63 2.07 -5.11 -7.22
CA ALA A 63 1.25 -4.00 -6.75
C ALA A 63 -0.24 -4.29 -6.96
N LYS A 64 -0.59 -5.07 -7.98
CA LYS A 64 -1.97 -5.51 -8.23
C LYS A 64 -2.53 -6.43 -7.15
N LYS A 65 -1.68 -7.19 -6.46
CA LYS A 65 -2.06 -8.17 -5.43
C LYS A 65 -2.62 -7.52 -4.17
N LEU A 66 -2.18 -6.30 -3.84
CA LEU A 66 -2.79 -5.52 -2.77
C LEU A 66 -4.14 -4.99 -3.27
N ASN A 67 -5.22 -5.17 -2.50
CA ASN A 67 -6.55 -4.74 -2.95
C ASN A 67 -6.64 -3.21 -3.14
N SER A 68 -7.64 -2.74 -3.88
CA SER A 68 -7.79 -1.32 -4.23
C SER A 68 -7.91 -0.39 -3.02
N GLN A 69 -8.68 -0.80 -1.99
CA GLN A 69 -8.89 0.01 -0.80
C GLN A 69 -7.59 0.17 0.00
N ALA A 70 -6.82 -0.92 0.17
CA ALA A 70 -5.55 -0.89 0.85
C ALA A 70 -4.50 -0.04 0.12
N ARG A 71 -4.50 -0.04 -1.22
CA ARG A 71 -3.65 0.88 -2.01
C ARG A 71 -4.04 2.34 -1.79
N GLN A 72 -5.32 2.65 -1.83
CA GLN A 72 -5.82 4.01 -1.61
C GLN A 72 -5.52 4.51 -0.20
N ALA A 73 -5.74 3.67 0.82
CA ALA A 73 -5.38 3.98 2.21
C ALA A 73 -3.87 4.18 2.41
N SER A 74 -3.02 3.55 1.58
CA SER A 74 -1.56 3.77 1.60
C SER A 74 -1.13 5.07 0.92
N ALA A 75 -2.01 5.68 0.12
CA ALA A 75 -1.74 6.91 -0.63
C ALA A 75 -2.30 8.18 0.06
N GLU A 76 -3.10 8.00 1.11
CA GLU A 76 -3.53 9.06 2.04
C GLU A 76 -2.41 9.42 3.02
#